data_AF-A0A0N0JIA3-F1
#
_entry.id   AF-A0A0N0JIA3-F1
#
_cell.length_a   1.000
_cell.length_b   1.000
_cell.length_c   1.000
_cell.angle_alpha   90.00
_cell.angle_beta   90.00
_cell.angle_gamma   90.00
#
_symmetry.space_group_name_H-M   'P 1'
#
loop_
_entity.id
_entity.type
_entity.pdbx_description
1 polymer ?
#
loop_
_entity_poly.entity_id
_entity_poly.type
_entity_poly.pdbx_seq_one_letter_code
_entity_poly.pdbx_strand_id
1 'polypeptide(L)'
;MALGASHRLQDGVLAVETMTRFALAVLALASGVYTYLGVRSLLDGSPTAVFFAAIIYSASVSVAIYAFWSYMARFYPHVTGAAARGAMIGVMALGCAMIIAMSSWLNAAALAGSAALEQHLAETVQDYTADLDQAHQNALAAQSLLPDIQRTSERFSRLAEDERQNGALTGTTGAGSVVQLLTQMSSQLSELEAGIVASRERVTTLFDQGRAHLATMRTLVSAPGAIAPRSDEFSAEVVALSGVITSLEQTSIAPSVKRAADDLSLGFIAPVADGRAADLAERQDQVMQTIRTSVSAQSQVLSEAADEILAREPVAERRFVPLSSAEAVLRYAADFIPAWAGAISIDLLPAVLVFILTVVHGAIRRQEERMPFAQRITAAELLEALEVQRALNRQGIDVEQALQSAEEEDERGRIDSNITSLDMSAKAPRKGPPA
;
A
#
# COMPACT_ATOMS: atom_id res chain seq x y z
N MET A 1 -28.34 -32.98 43.32
CA MET A 1 -27.86 -31.67 42.87
C MET A 1 -27.32 -31.65 41.43
N ALA A 2 -26.62 -32.69 40.94
CA ALA A 2 -26.06 -32.71 39.58
C ALA A 2 -27.11 -32.66 38.44
N LEU A 3 -28.25 -33.36 38.58
CA LEU A 3 -29.36 -33.34 37.60
C LEU A 3 -29.87 -31.92 37.31
N GLY A 4 -30.08 -31.11 38.36
CA GLY A 4 -30.54 -29.73 38.20
C GLY A 4 -29.52 -28.79 37.56
N ALA A 5 -28.23 -29.11 37.55
CA ALA A 5 -27.22 -28.29 36.86
C ALA A 5 -27.16 -28.62 35.35
N SER A 6 -27.23 -29.91 34.99
CA SER A 6 -27.20 -30.34 33.59
C SER A 6 -28.47 -29.92 32.85
N HIS A 7 -29.63 -30.14 33.46
CA HIS A 7 -30.92 -29.68 32.91
C HIS A 7 -30.96 -28.16 32.71
N ARG A 8 -30.46 -27.37 33.66
CA ARG A 8 -30.39 -25.90 33.50
C ARG A 8 -29.51 -25.48 32.30
N LEU A 9 -28.43 -26.20 32.02
CA LEU A 9 -27.59 -25.93 30.86
C LEU A 9 -28.26 -26.36 29.56
N GLN A 10 -28.95 -27.50 29.54
CA GLN A 10 -29.74 -27.96 28.38
C GLN A 10 -30.89 -26.98 28.07
N ASP A 11 -31.65 -26.58 29.09
CA ASP A 11 -32.70 -25.56 28.97
C ASP A 11 -32.13 -24.23 28.47
N GLY A 12 -30.95 -23.84 28.97
CA GLY A 12 -30.22 -22.66 28.50
C GLY A 12 -29.84 -22.74 27.02
N VAL A 13 -29.34 -23.89 26.55
CA VAL A 13 -29.01 -24.11 25.13
C VAL A 13 -30.26 -24.03 24.25
N LEU A 14 -31.36 -24.67 24.67
CA LEU A 14 -32.64 -24.62 23.95
C LEU A 14 -33.20 -23.20 23.89
N ALA A 15 -33.11 -22.45 25.00
CA ALA A 15 -33.57 -21.07 25.06
C ALA A 15 -32.80 -20.14 24.10
N VAL A 16 -31.49 -20.36 23.93
CA VAL A 16 -30.66 -19.53 23.01
C VAL A 16 -30.58 -20.08 21.59
N GLU A 17 -31.09 -21.28 21.31
CA GLU A 17 -30.97 -21.91 19.99
C GLU A 17 -31.61 -21.05 18.90
N THR A 18 -32.85 -20.61 19.10
CA THR A 18 -33.56 -19.74 18.15
C THR A 18 -32.82 -18.42 17.96
N MET A 19 -32.38 -17.79 19.06
CA MET A 19 -31.60 -16.55 19.01
C MET A 19 -30.28 -16.74 18.25
N THR A 20 -29.60 -17.87 18.44
CA THR A 20 -28.33 -18.19 17.76
C THR A 20 -28.54 -18.33 16.25
N ARG A 21 -29.60 -19.00 15.81
CA ARG A 21 -29.95 -19.11 14.38
C ARG A 21 -30.21 -17.74 13.76
N PHE A 22 -30.98 -16.89 14.45
CA PHE A 22 -31.21 -15.51 14.01
C PHE A 22 -29.91 -14.68 13.98
N ALA A 23 -29.06 -14.80 15.00
CA ALA A 23 -27.78 -14.09 15.03
C ALA A 23 -26.87 -14.51 13.87
N LEU A 24 -26.76 -15.82 13.58
CA LEU A 24 -26.02 -16.32 12.42
C LEU A 24 -26.60 -15.83 11.10
N ALA A 25 -27.93 -15.81 10.95
CA ALA A 25 -28.58 -15.32 9.76
C ALA A 25 -28.33 -13.81 9.55
N VAL A 26 -28.38 -13.02 10.63
CA VAL A 26 -28.10 -11.57 10.58
C VAL A 26 -26.64 -11.29 10.25
N LEU A 27 -25.68 -12.01 10.84
CA LEU A 27 -24.25 -11.86 10.53
C LEU A 27 -23.93 -12.25 9.08
N ALA A 28 -24.49 -13.37 8.61
CA ALA A 28 -24.32 -13.80 7.23
C ALA A 28 -24.95 -12.81 6.24
N LEU A 29 -26.12 -12.26 6.57
CA LEU A 29 -26.77 -11.22 5.77
C LEU A 29 -25.95 -9.93 5.74
N ALA A 30 -25.44 -9.49 6.90
CA ALA A 30 -24.58 -8.31 6.99
C ALA A 30 -23.33 -8.46 6.14
N SER A 31 -22.64 -9.60 6.24
CA SER A 31 -21.50 -9.96 5.36
C SER A 31 -21.92 -9.95 3.88
N GLY A 32 -23.07 -10.51 3.54
CA GLY A 32 -23.64 -10.47 2.19
C GLY A 32 -23.84 -9.06 1.64
N VAL A 33 -24.42 -8.15 2.44
CA VAL A 33 -24.65 -6.76 2.04
C VAL A 33 -23.33 -6.04 1.76
N TYR A 34 -22.33 -6.21 2.63
CA TYR A 34 -21.02 -5.61 2.41
C TYR A 34 -20.29 -6.24 1.22
N THR A 35 -20.40 -7.56 1.04
CA THR A 35 -19.85 -8.26 -0.12
C THR A 35 -20.50 -7.75 -1.40
N TYR A 36 -21.81 -7.53 -1.41
CA TYR A 36 -22.51 -6.93 -2.56
C TYR A 36 -21.94 -5.55 -2.92
N LEU A 37 -21.76 -4.69 -1.93
CA LEU A 37 -21.19 -3.35 -2.14
C LEU A 37 -19.74 -3.43 -2.67
N GLY A 38 -18.93 -4.33 -2.10
CA GLY A 38 -17.55 -4.56 -2.54
C GLY A 38 -17.46 -5.09 -3.98
N VAL A 39 -18.19 -6.16 -4.30
CA VAL A 39 -18.20 -6.73 -5.66
C VAL A 39 -18.73 -5.74 -6.69
N ARG A 40 -19.78 -5.00 -6.35
CA ARG A 40 -20.35 -3.99 -7.26
C ARG A 40 -19.33 -2.92 -7.64
N SER A 41 -18.38 -2.61 -6.77
CA SER A 41 -17.30 -1.65 -7.06
C SER A 41 -16.19 -2.21 -7.96
N LEU A 42 -16.15 -3.52 -8.18
CA LEU A 42 -15.10 -4.21 -8.95
C LEU A 42 -15.57 -4.63 -10.35
N LEU A 43 -16.88 -4.78 -10.54
CA LEU A 43 -17.42 -5.27 -11.79
C LEU A 43 -17.67 -4.13 -12.77
N ASP A 44 -17.08 -4.25 -13.95
CA ASP A 44 -17.36 -3.38 -15.09
C ASP A 44 -18.47 -3.99 -15.97
N GLY A 45 -19.34 -3.13 -16.50
CA GLY A 45 -20.37 -3.53 -17.45
C GLY A 45 -21.66 -2.72 -17.34
N SER A 46 -22.73 -3.25 -17.95
CA SER A 46 -24.03 -2.59 -17.85
C SER A 46 -24.53 -2.59 -16.40
N PRO A 47 -25.24 -1.54 -15.95
CA PRO A 47 -25.75 -1.48 -14.58
C PRO A 47 -26.55 -2.72 -14.18
N THR A 48 -27.31 -3.27 -15.13
CA THR A 48 -28.10 -4.49 -14.95
C THR A 48 -27.23 -5.73 -14.74
N ALA A 49 -26.18 -5.92 -15.55
CA ALA A 49 -25.29 -7.07 -15.43
C ALA A 49 -24.51 -7.04 -14.11
N VAL A 50 -23.95 -5.88 -13.75
CA VAL A 50 -23.24 -5.66 -12.49
C VAL A 50 -24.16 -5.93 -11.29
N PHE A 51 -25.39 -5.42 -11.33
CA PHE A 51 -26.38 -5.64 -10.29
C PHE A 51 -26.68 -7.13 -10.06
N PHE A 52 -27.00 -7.88 -11.11
CA PHE A 52 -27.31 -9.30 -10.99
C PHE A 52 -26.10 -10.13 -10.58
N ALA A 53 -24.91 -9.86 -11.13
CA ALA A 53 -23.70 -10.56 -10.77
C ALA A 53 -23.33 -10.34 -9.28
N ALA A 54 -23.39 -9.10 -8.80
CA ALA A 54 -23.13 -8.79 -7.40
C ALA A 54 -24.16 -9.45 -6.45
N ILE A 55 -25.45 -9.50 -6.83
CA ILE A 55 -26.49 -10.20 -6.05
C ILE A 55 -26.22 -11.71 -5.98
N ILE A 56 -25.94 -12.34 -7.12
CA ILE A 56 -25.70 -13.79 -7.16
C ILE A 56 -24.48 -14.15 -6.32
N TYR A 57 -23.40 -13.37 -6.44
CA TYR A 57 -22.19 -13.58 -5.66
C TYR A 57 -22.43 -13.40 -4.15
N SER A 58 -22.99 -12.26 -3.74
CA SER A 58 -23.26 -11.96 -2.33
C SER A 58 -24.24 -12.93 -1.68
N ALA A 59 -25.29 -13.34 -2.40
CA ALA A 59 -26.23 -14.35 -1.91
C ALA A 59 -25.54 -15.72 -1.74
N SER A 60 -24.71 -16.13 -2.69
CA SER A 60 -23.95 -17.38 -2.61
C SER A 60 -23.00 -17.39 -1.42
N VAL A 61 -22.26 -16.30 -1.21
CA VAL A 61 -21.36 -16.12 -0.06
C VAL A 61 -22.13 -16.13 1.26
N SER A 62 -23.25 -15.41 1.34
CA SER A 62 -24.09 -15.38 2.55
C SER A 62 -24.60 -16.77 2.94
N VAL A 63 -25.12 -17.52 1.96
CA VAL A 63 -25.61 -18.89 2.17
C VAL A 63 -24.45 -19.81 2.58
N ALA A 64 -23.28 -19.68 1.96
CA ALA A 64 -22.10 -20.47 2.32
C ALA A 64 -21.62 -20.20 3.75
N ILE A 65 -21.52 -18.92 4.16
CA ILE A 65 -21.15 -18.52 5.53
C ILE A 65 -22.18 -19.04 6.54
N TYR A 66 -23.47 -18.82 6.27
CA TYR A 66 -24.54 -19.29 7.15
C TYR A 66 -24.52 -20.81 7.30
N ALA A 67 -24.41 -21.53 6.18
CA ALA A 67 -24.35 -22.99 6.18
C ALA A 67 -23.12 -23.46 6.97
N PHE A 68 -21.92 -22.98 6.62
CA PHE A 68 -20.68 -23.36 7.28
C PHE A 68 -20.76 -23.22 8.80
N TRP A 69 -21.17 -22.05 9.29
CA TRP A 69 -21.28 -21.83 10.73
C TRP A 69 -22.40 -22.62 11.38
N SER A 70 -23.51 -22.86 10.68
CA SER A 70 -24.58 -23.75 11.15
C SER A 70 -24.09 -25.20 11.31
N TYR A 71 -23.31 -25.71 10.35
CA TYR A 71 -22.69 -27.04 10.45
C TYR A 71 -21.69 -27.10 11.61
N MET A 72 -20.82 -26.09 11.74
CA MET A 72 -19.84 -26.03 12.84
C MET A 72 -20.52 -25.98 14.21
N ALA A 73 -21.52 -25.12 14.40
CA ALA A 73 -22.26 -25.00 15.65
C ALA A 73 -23.01 -26.29 16.02
N ARG A 74 -23.49 -27.03 15.01
CA ARG A 74 -24.24 -28.28 15.21
C ARG A 74 -23.33 -29.47 15.50
N PHE A 75 -22.26 -29.66 14.73
CA PHE A 75 -21.47 -30.90 14.79
C PHE A 75 -20.29 -30.82 15.74
N TYR A 76 -19.55 -29.71 15.79
CA TYR A 76 -18.31 -29.63 16.56
C TYR A 76 -18.49 -29.89 18.08
N PRO A 77 -19.53 -29.37 18.77
CA PRO A 77 -19.73 -29.64 20.19
C PRO A 77 -19.92 -31.13 20.55
N HIS A 78 -20.43 -31.92 19.59
CA HIS A 78 -20.77 -33.33 19.77
C HIS A 78 -19.60 -34.28 19.48
N VAL A 79 -18.55 -33.81 18.80
CA VAL A 79 -17.36 -34.63 18.53
C VAL A 79 -16.53 -34.80 19.81
N THR A 80 -16.27 -36.06 20.21
CA THR A 80 -15.59 -36.40 21.47
C THR A 80 -14.13 -36.82 21.27
N GLY A 81 -13.81 -37.56 20.21
CA GLY A 81 -12.46 -38.07 19.95
C GLY A 81 -11.43 -36.95 19.69
N ALA A 82 -10.24 -37.06 20.28
CA ALA A 82 -9.19 -36.05 20.16
C ALA A 82 -8.75 -35.83 18.70
N ALA A 83 -8.55 -36.92 17.94
CA ALA A 83 -8.21 -36.85 16.52
C ALA A 83 -9.33 -36.20 15.69
N ALA A 84 -10.59 -36.58 15.91
CA ALA A 84 -11.74 -36.03 15.21
C ALA A 84 -11.98 -34.54 15.55
N ARG A 85 -11.75 -34.14 16.80
CA ARG A 85 -11.77 -32.72 17.21
C ARG A 85 -10.68 -31.93 16.52
N GLY A 86 -9.45 -32.47 16.46
CA GLY A 86 -8.36 -31.85 15.71
C GLY A 86 -8.70 -31.67 14.23
N ALA A 87 -9.29 -32.69 13.60
CA ALA A 87 -9.74 -32.61 12.22
C ALA A 87 -10.80 -31.52 12.01
N MET A 88 -11.78 -31.40 12.92
CA MET A 88 -12.81 -30.35 12.85
C MET A 88 -12.23 -28.94 13.05
N ILE A 89 -11.22 -28.77 13.91
CA ILE A 89 -10.51 -27.48 14.03
C ILE A 89 -9.76 -27.17 12.73
N GLY A 90 -9.16 -28.17 12.08
CA GLY A 90 -8.54 -28.02 10.76
C GLY A 90 -9.54 -27.58 9.69
N VAL A 91 -10.72 -28.22 9.64
CA VAL A 91 -11.83 -27.82 8.74
C VAL A 91 -12.30 -26.41 9.07
N MET A 92 -12.41 -26.06 10.35
CA MET A 92 -12.80 -24.73 10.78
C MET A 92 -11.80 -23.67 10.32
N ALA A 93 -10.50 -23.92 10.53
CA ALA A 93 -9.43 -23.01 10.11
C ALA A 93 -9.40 -22.83 8.58
N LEU A 94 -9.56 -23.91 7.82
CA LEU A 94 -9.68 -23.86 6.36
C LEU A 94 -10.90 -23.04 5.93
N GLY A 95 -12.05 -23.28 6.57
CA GLY A 95 -13.28 -22.53 6.30
C GLY A 95 -13.13 -21.04 6.62
N CYS A 96 -12.52 -20.68 7.75
CA CYS A 96 -12.20 -19.29 8.08
C CYS A 96 -11.30 -18.65 7.02
N ALA A 97 -10.24 -19.34 6.57
CA ALA A 97 -9.36 -18.84 5.52
C ALA A 97 -10.11 -18.63 4.19
N MET A 98 -10.99 -19.55 3.81
CA MET A 98 -11.84 -19.40 2.62
C MET A 98 -12.80 -18.21 2.74
N ILE A 99 -13.42 -18.01 3.91
CA ILE A 99 -14.32 -16.88 4.15
C ILE A 99 -13.55 -15.55 4.06
N ILE A 100 -12.36 -15.47 4.66
CA ILE A 100 -11.50 -14.27 4.55
C ILE A 100 -11.16 -13.98 3.08
N ALA A 101 -10.75 -15.00 2.33
CA ALA A 101 -10.36 -14.87 0.94
C ALA A 101 -11.52 -14.46 0.02
N MET A 102 -12.74 -14.95 0.28
CA MET A 102 -13.90 -14.67 -0.56
C MET A 102 -14.67 -13.41 -0.16
N SER A 103 -14.66 -13.01 1.13
CA SER A 103 -15.58 -11.98 1.64
C SER A 103 -14.90 -10.87 2.43
N SER A 104 -14.01 -11.17 3.38
CA SER A 104 -13.56 -10.15 4.33
C SER A 104 -12.87 -8.94 3.69
N TRP A 105 -12.10 -9.13 2.61
CA TRP A 105 -11.48 -7.99 1.91
C TRP A 105 -12.49 -7.14 1.13
N LEU A 106 -13.56 -7.75 0.58
CA LEU A 106 -14.66 -7.03 -0.06
C LEU A 106 -15.50 -6.28 0.96
N ASN A 107 -15.69 -6.87 2.15
CA ASN A 107 -16.34 -6.22 3.27
C ASN A 107 -15.52 -5.01 3.76
N ALA A 108 -14.20 -5.14 3.85
CA ALA A 108 -13.30 -4.04 4.15
C ALA A 108 -13.36 -2.94 3.06
N ALA A 109 -13.39 -3.33 1.78
CA ALA A 109 -13.58 -2.40 0.66
C ALA A 109 -14.91 -1.64 0.74
N ALA A 110 -16.00 -2.29 1.14
CA ALA A 110 -17.28 -1.62 1.32
C ALA A 110 -17.28 -0.63 2.49
N LEU A 111 -16.51 -0.90 3.55
CA LEU A 111 -16.45 -0.06 4.75
C LEU A 111 -15.49 1.13 4.59
N ALA A 112 -14.34 0.92 3.97
CA ALA A 112 -13.24 1.89 3.93
C ALA A 112 -12.72 2.20 2.52
N GLY A 113 -13.30 1.60 1.48
CA GLY A 113 -12.87 1.75 0.08
C GLY A 113 -12.75 3.19 -0.38
N SER A 114 -13.75 4.02 -0.05
CA SER A 114 -13.73 5.43 -0.43
C SER A 114 -12.63 6.21 0.27
N ALA A 115 -12.44 5.97 1.58
CA ALA A 115 -11.42 6.64 2.37
C ALA A 115 -10.00 6.23 1.95
N ALA A 116 -9.80 4.95 1.63
CA ALA A 116 -8.52 4.45 1.12
C ALA A 116 -8.20 5.03 -0.26
N LEU A 117 -9.20 5.17 -1.13
CA LEU A 117 -9.01 5.82 -2.43
C LEU A 117 -8.71 7.32 -2.25
N GLU A 118 -9.39 8.02 -1.35
CA GLU A 118 -9.07 9.42 -1.01
C GLU A 118 -7.63 9.58 -0.49
N GLN A 119 -7.15 8.65 0.34
CA GLN A 119 -5.75 8.64 0.77
C GLN A 119 -4.80 8.46 -0.43
N HIS A 120 -5.09 7.52 -1.32
CA HIS A 120 -4.28 7.31 -2.53
C HIS A 120 -4.14 8.58 -3.38
N LEU A 121 -5.27 9.27 -3.61
CA LEU A 121 -5.26 10.50 -4.37
C LEU A 121 -4.54 11.62 -3.61
N ALA A 122 -4.70 11.72 -2.28
CA ALA A 122 -4.03 12.71 -1.45
C ALA A 122 -2.49 12.55 -1.48
N GLU A 123 -1.98 11.33 -1.35
CA GLU A 123 -0.55 11.03 -1.49
C GLU A 123 -0.05 11.37 -2.89
N THR A 124 -0.83 11.02 -3.92
CA THR A 124 -0.50 11.36 -5.32
C THR A 124 -0.39 12.87 -5.52
N VAL A 125 -1.27 13.69 -4.92
CA VAL A 125 -1.15 15.15 -4.98
C VAL A 125 0.14 15.64 -4.33
N GLN A 126 0.52 15.08 -3.19
CA GLN A 126 1.75 15.48 -2.49
C GLN A 126 2.98 15.19 -3.34
N ASP A 127 3.01 13.99 -3.94
CA ASP A 127 4.04 13.55 -4.87
C ASP A 127 4.18 14.50 -6.06
N TYR A 128 3.08 14.80 -6.76
CA TYR A 128 3.10 15.72 -7.90
C TYR A 128 3.40 17.17 -7.49
N THR A 129 3.10 17.56 -6.26
CA THR A 129 3.51 18.87 -5.73
C THR A 129 5.03 18.94 -5.63
N ALA A 130 5.66 17.91 -5.06
CA ALA A 130 7.11 17.83 -4.97
C ALA A 130 7.78 17.80 -6.35
N ASP A 131 7.23 17.03 -7.29
CA ASP A 131 7.74 16.95 -8.66
C ASP A 131 7.64 18.30 -9.40
N LEU A 132 6.52 19.02 -9.28
CA LEU A 132 6.37 20.35 -9.87
C LEU A 132 7.35 21.36 -9.27
N ASP A 133 7.52 21.34 -7.94
CA ASP A 133 8.45 22.22 -7.24
C ASP A 133 9.91 21.92 -7.65
N GLN A 134 10.28 20.64 -7.78
CA GLN A 134 11.61 20.24 -8.25
C GLN A 134 11.85 20.69 -9.69
N ALA A 135 10.89 20.47 -10.59
CA ALA A 135 10.98 20.94 -11.97
C ALA A 135 11.19 22.46 -12.00
N HIS A 136 10.38 23.21 -11.23
CA HIS A 136 10.47 24.66 -11.16
C HIS A 136 11.84 25.14 -10.66
N GLN A 137 12.38 24.51 -9.61
CA GLN A 137 13.72 24.82 -9.10
C GLN A 137 14.81 24.55 -10.14
N ASN A 138 14.71 23.43 -10.87
CA ASN A 138 15.64 23.11 -11.95
C ASN A 138 15.59 24.16 -13.08
N ALA A 139 14.40 24.64 -13.45
CA ALA A 139 14.26 25.69 -14.46
C ALA A 139 14.73 27.07 -13.98
N LEU A 140 14.55 27.40 -12.70
CA LEU A 140 15.07 28.64 -12.09
C LEU A 140 16.60 28.67 -12.02
N ALA A 141 17.25 27.52 -11.91
CA ALA A 141 18.71 27.44 -11.81
C ALA A 141 19.42 28.13 -13.00
N ALA A 142 18.89 27.99 -14.22
CA ALA A 142 19.41 28.65 -15.41
C ALA A 142 19.29 30.19 -15.36
N GLN A 143 18.35 30.73 -14.58
CA GLN A 143 18.17 32.17 -14.43
C GLN A 143 19.24 32.80 -13.52
N SER A 144 19.91 32.00 -12.69
CA SER A 144 21.01 32.49 -11.84
C SER A 144 22.22 32.98 -12.64
N LEU A 145 22.36 32.54 -13.90
CA LEU A 145 23.43 32.95 -14.80
C LEU A 145 23.20 34.34 -15.42
N LEU A 146 21.96 34.84 -15.39
CA LEU A 146 21.57 36.09 -16.05
C LEU A 146 22.41 37.30 -15.60
N PRO A 147 22.64 37.56 -14.30
CA PRO A 147 23.40 38.72 -13.87
C PRO A 147 24.87 38.69 -14.35
N ASP A 148 25.46 37.51 -14.44
CA ASP A 148 26.85 37.36 -14.89
C ASP A 148 26.96 37.52 -16.41
N ILE A 149 25.98 37.04 -17.18
CA ILE A 149 25.87 37.29 -18.62
C ILE A 149 25.69 38.79 -18.89
N GLN A 150 24.79 39.47 -18.17
CA GLN A 150 24.56 40.91 -18.29
C GLN A 150 25.82 41.72 -17.99
N ARG A 151 26.48 41.43 -16.86
CA ARG A 151 27.73 42.11 -16.48
C ARG A 151 28.82 41.92 -17.53
N THR A 152 28.92 40.73 -18.10
CA THR A 152 29.92 40.41 -19.13
C THR A 152 29.61 41.12 -20.44
N SER A 153 28.34 41.11 -20.88
CA SER A 153 27.92 41.82 -22.10
C SER A 153 28.20 43.32 -21.99
N GLU A 154 27.81 43.95 -20.88
CA GLU A 154 28.07 45.37 -20.64
C GLU A 154 29.57 45.70 -20.64
N ARG A 155 30.39 44.81 -20.07
CA ARG A 155 31.85 45.00 -20.05
C ARG A 155 32.43 44.98 -21.45
N PHE A 156 32.01 44.04 -22.31
CA PHE A 156 32.47 44.00 -23.70
C PHE A 156 31.98 45.20 -24.51
N SER A 157 30.71 45.61 -24.33
CA SER A 157 30.16 46.81 -24.96
C SER A 157 30.93 48.08 -24.58
N ARG A 158 31.20 48.28 -23.28
CA ARG A 158 32.00 49.41 -22.79
C ARG A 158 33.43 49.39 -23.31
N LEU A 159 34.06 48.21 -23.34
CA LEU A 159 35.43 48.07 -23.85
C LEU A 159 35.51 48.34 -25.36
N ALA A 160 34.48 47.94 -26.12
CA ALA A 160 34.37 48.25 -27.55
C ALA A 160 34.23 49.75 -27.81
N GLU A 161 33.46 50.45 -26.98
CA GLU A 161 33.28 51.90 -27.09
C GLU A 161 34.55 52.68 -26.74
N ASP A 162 35.21 52.31 -25.63
CA ASP A 162 36.44 52.95 -25.17
C ASP A 162 37.59 52.75 -26.16
N GLU A 163 37.69 51.56 -26.75
CA GLU A 163 38.63 51.29 -27.84
C GLU A 163 38.33 52.14 -29.08
N ARG A 164 37.05 52.28 -29.45
CA ARG A 164 36.65 53.08 -30.62
C ARG A 164 36.96 54.57 -30.44
N GLN A 165 36.66 55.12 -29.26
CA GLN A 165 36.77 56.55 -28.98
C GLN A 165 38.19 56.99 -28.59
N ASN A 166 38.86 56.17 -27.77
CA ASN A 166 40.12 56.55 -27.12
C ASN A 166 41.30 55.66 -27.51
N GLY A 167 41.07 54.55 -28.21
CA GLY A 167 42.12 53.58 -28.53
C GLY A 167 42.75 52.98 -27.27
N ALA A 168 41.95 52.76 -26.22
CA ALA A 168 42.42 52.40 -24.89
C ALA A 168 43.27 51.12 -24.83
N LEU A 169 43.08 50.19 -25.76
CA LEU A 169 43.78 48.92 -25.87
C LEU A 169 44.89 48.95 -26.92
N THR A 170 44.62 49.44 -28.14
CA THR A 170 45.62 49.42 -29.24
C THR A 170 46.43 50.70 -29.39
N GLY A 171 46.04 51.77 -28.69
CA GLY A 171 46.62 53.11 -28.83
C GLY A 171 46.12 53.86 -30.07
N THR A 172 45.18 53.30 -30.83
CA THR A 172 44.60 53.90 -32.03
C THR A 172 43.09 53.91 -31.98
N THR A 173 42.48 55.03 -32.36
CA THR A 173 41.02 55.20 -32.40
C THR A 173 40.42 54.65 -33.68
N GLY A 174 39.14 54.25 -33.63
CA GLY A 174 38.37 53.78 -34.79
C GLY A 174 37.81 52.36 -34.65
N ALA A 175 36.99 51.97 -35.63
CA ALA A 175 36.30 50.68 -35.65
C ALA A 175 37.18 49.56 -36.25
N GLY A 176 38.28 49.25 -35.56
CA GLY A 176 39.20 48.17 -35.95
C GLY A 176 38.68 46.76 -35.61
N SER A 177 39.51 45.75 -35.88
CA SER A 177 39.24 44.33 -35.61
C SER A 177 38.86 44.03 -34.16
N VAL A 178 39.52 44.68 -33.19
CA VAL A 178 39.23 44.55 -31.75
C VAL A 178 37.81 45.01 -31.42
N VAL A 179 37.39 46.16 -31.95
CA VAL A 179 36.04 46.72 -31.74
C VAL A 179 34.98 45.80 -32.34
N GLN A 180 35.22 45.25 -33.53
CA GLN A 180 34.29 44.32 -34.18
C GLN A 180 34.09 43.05 -33.35
N LEU A 181 35.18 42.45 -32.85
CA LEU A 181 35.11 41.27 -31.99
C LEU A 181 34.35 41.56 -30.69
N LEU A 182 34.70 42.62 -29.97
CA LEU A 182 34.03 42.97 -28.71
C LEU A 182 32.54 43.26 -28.91
N THR A 183 32.18 43.89 -30.03
CA THR A 183 30.78 44.14 -30.40
C THR A 183 30.03 42.83 -30.69
N GLN A 184 30.64 41.91 -31.45
CA GLN A 184 30.07 40.58 -31.73
C GLN A 184 29.85 39.76 -30.46
N MET A 185 30.81 39.78 -29.53
CA MET A 185 30.70 39.06 -28.26
C MET A 185 29.59 39.64 -27.38
N SER A 186 29.48 40.97 -27.31
CA SER A 186 28.38 41.63 -26.60
C SER A 186 27.02 41.28 -27.23
N SER A 187 26.90 41.28 -28.56
CA SER A 187 25.64 40.93 -29.22
C SER A 187 25.21 39.48 -28.96
N GLN A 188 26.15 38.53 -29.00
CA GLN A 188 25.87 37.12 -28.69
C GLN A 188 25.40 36.93 -27.24
N LEU A 189 26.03 37.60 -26.27
CA LEU A 189 25.60 37.55 -24.88
C LEU A 189 24.24 38.25 -24.66
N SER A 190 23.95 39.33 -25.38
CA SER A 190 22.65 39.99 -25.35
C SER A 190 21.53 39.16 -25.98
N GLU A 191 21.82 38.37 -27.02
CA GLU A 191 20.87 37.38 -27.55
C GLU A 191 20.57 36.28 -26.52
N LEU A 192 21.60 35.79 -25.82
CA LEU A 192 21.44 34.80 -24.75
C LEU A 192 20.61 35.37 -23.58
N GLU A 193 20.89 36.61 -23.18
CA GLU A 193 20.11 37.35 -22.18
C GLU A 193 18.63 37.43 -22.58
N ALA A 194 18.32 37.83 -23.82
CA ALA A 194 16.95 37.90 -24.31
C ALA A 194 16.26 36.52 -24.27
N GLY A 195 16.99 35.46 -24.62
CA GLY A 195 16.52 34.08 -24.49
C GLY A 195 16.18 33.71 -23.04
N ILE A 196 17.06 34.02 -22.09
CA ILE A 196 16.86 33.74 -20.65
C ILE A 196 15.63 34.47 -20.10
N VAL A 197 15.45 35.74 -20.46
CA VAL A 197 14.28 36.53 -20.06
C VAL A 197 12.98 35.92 -20.63
N ALA A 198 12.98 35.52 -21.90
CA ALA A 198 11.81 34.89 -22.52
C ALA A 198 11.45 33.53 -21.88
N SER A 199 12.44 32.71 -21.52
CA SER A 199 12.18 31.47 -20.79
C SER A 199 11.66 31.72 -19.38
N ARG A 200 12.13 32.76 -18.68
CA ARG A 200 11.60 33.10 -17.35
C ARG A 200 10.09 33.34 -17.36
N GLU A 201 9.59 34.05 -18.36
CA GLU A 201 8.14 34.27 -18.54
C GLU A 201 7.41 32.94 -18.80
N ARG A 202 7.99 32.08 -19.64
CA ARG A 202 7.43 30.75 -19.94
C ARG A 202 7.42 29.83 -18.72
N VAL A 203 8.50 29.78 -17.95
CA VAL A 203 8.61 28.99 -16.71
C VAL A 203 7.58 29.45 -15.69
N THR A 204 7.39 30.76 -15.53
CA THR A 204 6.38 31.32 -14.62
C THR A 204 4.97 30.91 -15.05
N THR A 205 4.66 31.03 -16.35
CA THR A 205 3.37 30.64 -16.92
C THR A 205 3.09 29.14 -16.71
N LEU A 206 4.07 28.27 -17.01
CA LEU A 206 3.92 26.82 -16.83
C LEU A 206 3.76 26.45 -15.35
N PHE A 207 4.53 27.09 -14.46
CA PHE A 207 4.40 26.85 -13.03
C PHE A 207 3.02 27.24 -12.50
N ASP A 208 2.49 28.39 -12.94
CA ASP A 208 1.15 28.83 -12.57
C ASP A 208 0.05 27.88 -13.08
N GLN A 209 0.20 27.36 -14.30
CA GLN A 209 -0.67 26.30 -14.83
C GLN A 209 -0.59 25.03 -13.99
N GLY A 210 0.62 24.59 -13.64
CA GLY A 210 0.83 23.42 -12.77
C GLY A 210 0.20 23.59 -11.39
N ARG A 211 0.32 24.79 -10.78
CA ARG A 211 -0.33 25.13 -9.52
C ARG A 211 -1.86 25.11 -9.62
N ALA A 212 -2.41 25.56 -10.75
CA ALA A 212 -3.85 25.50 -11.00
C ALA A 212 -4.35 24.05 -11.08
N HIS A 213 -3.65 23.17 -11.82
CA HIS A 213 -3.95 21.73 -11.85
C HIS A 213 -3.89 21.11 -10.46
N LEU A 214 -2.83 21.38 -9.68
CA LEU A 214 -2.72 20.90 -8.30
C LEU A 214 -3.86 21.42 -7.39
N ALA A 215 -4.34 22.65 -7.60
CA ALA A 215 -5.48 23.18 -6.85
C ALA A 215 -6.79 22.46 -7.20
N THR A 216 -7.01 22.17 -8.49
CA THR A 216 -8.13 21.35 -8.96
C THR A 216 -8.06 19.94 -8.36
N MET A 217 -6.89 19.29 -8.43
CA MET A 217 -6.66 17.97 -7.84
C MET A 217 -6.97 17.95 -6.33
N ARG A 218 -6.49 18.93 -5.55
CA ARG A 218 -6.82 19.04 -4.12
C ARG A 218 -8.32 19.18 -3.88
N THR A 219 -8.99 19.97 -4.72
CA THR A 219 -10.45 20.13 -4.66
C THR A 219 -11.15 18.79 -4.92
N LEU A 220 -10.72 18.06 -5.95
CA LEU A 220 -11.23 16.72 -6.28
C LEU A 220 -11.00 15.72 -5.14
N VAL A 221 -9.91 15.82 -4.39
CA VAL A 221 -9.66 14.95 -3.21
C VAL A 221 -10.52 15.33 -2.01
N SER A 222 -10.77 16.62 -1.76
CA SER A 222 -11.54 17.07 -0.59
C SER A 222 -13.05 17.18 -0.79
N ALA A 223 -13.53 17.14 -2.04
CA ALA A 223 -14.93 17.38 -2.36
C ALA A 223 -15.83 16.30 -1.72
N PRO A 224 -17.01 16.66 -1.18
CA PRO A 224 -17.96 15.68 -0.68
C PRO A 224 -18.60 14.90 -1.84
N GLY A 225 -18.96 13.64 -1.62
CA GLY A 225 -19.72 12.81 -2.57
C GLY A 225 -18.97 11.57 -3.04
N ALA A 226 -19.47 10.93 -4.09
CA ALA A 226 -18.93 9.67 -4.60
C ALA A 226 -17.51 9.86 -5.16
N ILE A 227 -16.55 9.08 -4.66
CA ILE A 227 -15.14 9.21 -5.02
C ILE A 227 -14.81 8.70 -6.42
N ALA A 228 -15.53 7.70 -6.94
CA ALA A 228 -15.23 7.08 -8.24
C ALA A 228 -15.19 8.08 -9.41
N PRO A 229 -16.25 8.88 -9.69
CA PRO A 229 -16.18 9.87 -10.78
C PRO A 229 -15.13 10.95 -10.54
N ARG A 230 -14.90 11.33 -9.28
CA ARG A 230 -13.84 12.29 -8.90
C ARG A 230 -12.45 11.74 -9.20
N SER A 231 -12.23 10.44 -9.01
CA SER A 231 -10.98 9.75 -9.33
C SER A 231 -10.73 9.71 -10.84
N ASP A 232 -11.77 9.58 -11.66
CA ASP A 232 -11.65 9.65 -13.12
C ASP A 232 -11.23 11.05 -13.58
N GLU A 233 -11.89 12.09 -13.04
CA GLU A 233 -11.51 13.50 -13.30
C GLU A 233 -10.09 13.80 -12.81
N PHE A 234 -9.71 13.28 -11.64
CA PHE A 234 -8.37 13.41 -11.10
C PHE A 234 -7.31 12.81 -12.03
N SER A 235 -7.61 11.66 -12.64
CA SER A 235 -6.71 11.00 -13.59
C SER A 235 -6.41 11.89 -14.80
N ALA A 236 -7.39 12.65 -15.29
CA ALA A 236 -7.20 13.60 -16.38
C ALA A 236 -6.29 14.77 -15.97
N GLU A 237 -6.50 15.31 -14.76
CA GLU A 237 -5.65 16.38 -14.19
C GLU A 237 -4.20 15.93 -14.02
N VAL A 238 -3.97 14.67 -13.60
CA VAL A 238 -2.64 14.09 -13.46
C VAL A 238 -1.89 14.06 -14.80
N VAL A 239 -2.57 13.66 -15.88
CA VAL A 239 -1.97 13.64 -17.23
C VAL A 239 -1.63 15.05 -17.68
N ALA A 240 -2.53 16.02 -17.46
CA ALA A 240 -2.30 17.42 -17.80
C ALA A 240 -1.09 17.99 -17.02
N LEU A 241 -1.03 17.77 -15.71
CA LEU A 241 0.06 18.22 -14.86
C LEU A 241 1.40 17.56 -15.24
N SER A 242 1.40 16.27 -15.56
CA SER A 242 2.60 15.57 -16.04
C SER A 242 3.13 16.24 -17.31
N GLY A 243 2.24 16.60 -18.25
CA GLY A 243 2.61 17.35 -19.45
C GLY A 243 3.20 18.74 -19.16
N VAL A 244 2.68 19.44 -18.13
CA VAL A 244 3.24 20.72 -17.67
C VAL A 244 4.64 20.53 -17.09
N ILE A 245 4.85 19.52 -16.23
CA ILE A 245 6.15 19.21 -15.63
C ILE A 245 7.19 18.92 -16.72
N THR A 246 6.85 18.05 -17.69
CA THR A 246 7.71 17.75 -18.84
C THR A 246 8.02 19.01 -19.66
N SER A 247 7.02 19.86 -19.92
CA SER A 247 7.22 21.12 -20.65
C SER A 247 8.15 22.08 -19.91
N LEU A 248 8.10 22.07 -18.57
CA LEU A 248 8.93 22.91 -17.72
C LEU A 248 10.39 22.44 -17.75
N GLU A 249 10.64 21.13 -17.70
CA GLU A 249 11.99 20.58 -17.88
C GLU A 249 12.57 20.87 -19.27
N GLN A 250 11.74 20.78 -20.32
CA GLN A 250 12.15 21.10 -21.70
C GLN A 250 12.38 22.60 -21.94
N THR A 251 11.92 23.47 -21.04
CA THR A 251 12.10 24.93 -21.15
C THR A 251 13.48 25.40 -20.67
N SER A 252 14.31 24.50 -20.14
CA SER A 252 15.67 24.80 -19.69
C SER A 252 16.55 25.38 -20.81
N ILE A 253 17.21 26.52 -20.54
CA ILE A 253 18.15 27.17 -21.46
C ILE A 253 19.59 26.71 -21.20
N ALA A 254 19.85 25.92 -20.16
CA ALA A 254 21.20 25.48 -19.82
C ALA A 254 21.98 24.87 -21.03
N PRO A 255 21.36 24.06 -21.93
CA PRO A 255 22.05 23.59 -23.14
C PRO A 255 22.46 24.72 -24.10
N SER A 256 21.64 25.76 -24.23
CA SER A 256 21.91 26.93 -25.07
C SER A 256 22.99 27.83 -24.45
N VAL A 257 22.98 28.00 -23.12
CA VAL A 257 24.04 28.75 -22.40
C VAL A 257 25.38 28.05 -22.59
N LYS A 258 25.42 26.72 -22.39
CA LYS A 258 26.63 25.92 -22.59
C LYS A 258 27.17 26.07 -24.01
N ARG A 259 26.31 25.91 -25.03
CA ARG A 259 26.71 26.06 -26.43
C ARG A 259 27.26 27.46 -26.71
N ALA A 260 26.60 28.51 -26.23
CA ALA A 260 27.07 29.88 -26.39
C ALA A 260 28.42 30.11 -25.68
N ALA A 261 28.63 29.53 -24.51
CA ALA A 261 29.90 29.60 -23.79
C ALA A 261 31.02 28.91 -24.58
N ASP A 262 30.78 27.70 -25.08
CA ASP A 262 31.74 26.96 -25.89
C ASP A 262 32.07 27.70 -27.19
N ASP A 263 31.06 28.27 -27.86
CA ASP A 263 31.21 29.06 -29.09
C ASP A 263 31.98 30.37 -28.86
N LEU A 264 31.84 31.04 -27.70
CA LEU A 264 32.63 32.22 -27.35
C LEU A 264 34.14 31.92 -27.32
N SER A 265 34.52 30.71 -26.93
CA SER A 265 35.93 30.29 -26.85
C SER A 265 36.50 29.91 -28.24
N LEU A 266 35.67 29.31 -29.10
CA LEU A 266 36.05 28.75 -30.40
C LEU A 266 35.88 29.75 -31.56
N GLY A 267 34.93 30.67 -31.47
CA GLY A 267 34.54 31.63 -32.52
C GLY A 267 35.56 32.73 -32.78
N PHE A 268 36.72 32.70 -32.12
CA PHE A 268 37.80 33.64 -32.35
C PHE A 268 38.51 33.35 -33.68
N ILE A 269 38.08 34.01 -34.74
CA ILE A 269 38.82 34.17 -35.99
C ILE A 269 39.46 35.56 -35.93
N ALA A 270 40.78 35.63 -35.75
CA ALA A 270 41.48 36.92 -35.76
C ALA A 270 41.29 37.59 -37.14
N PRO A 271 40.64 38.77 -37.24
CA PRO A 271 40.60 39.51 -38.48
C PRO A 271 42.02 39.91 -38.86
N VAL A 272 42.38 39.76 -40.14
CA VAL A 272 43.72 40.12 -40.63
C VAL A 272 43.93 41.62 -40.37
N ALA A 273 44.96 41.97 -39.59
CA ALA A 273 45.29 43.35 -39.27
C ALA A 273 45.45 44.17 -40.56
N ASP A 274 44.59 45.16 -40.78
CA ASP A 274 44.60 46.05 -41.95
C ASP A 274 45.45 47.32 -41.73
N GLY A 275 46.30 47.29 -40.70
CA GLY A 275 47.23 48.36 -40.38
C GLY A 275 48.39 48.44 -41.36
N ARG A 276 48.45 49.51 -42.16
CA ARG A 276 49.60 49.84 -43.05
C ARG A 276 50.93 50.09 -42.30
N ALA A 277 50.98 49.89 -40.98
CA ALA A 277 52.15 50.06 -40.10
C ALA A 277 52.34 48.80 -39.24
N ALA A 278 53.51 48.15 -39.33
CA ALA A 278 53.82 46.89 -38.64
C ALA A 278 53.65 46.94 -37.11
N ASP A 279 53.94 48.09 -36.50
CA ASP A 279 53.83 48.35 -35.06
C ASP A 279 52.37 48.42 -34.55
N LEU A 280 51.40 48.70 -35.43
CA LEU A 280 49.97 48.64 -35.07
C LEU A 280 49.47 47.19 -35.12
N ALA A 281 49.90 46.41 -36.11
CA ALA A 281 49.54 45.00 -36.22
C ALA A 281 50.06 44.19 -35.02
N GLU A 282 51.31 44.42 -34.60
CA GLU A 282 51.89 43.73 -33.44
C GLU A 282 51.14 44.05 -32.13
N ARG A 283 50.76 45.32 -31.91
CA ARG A 283 49.95 45.72 -30.75
C ARG A 283 48.54 45.13 -30.79
N GLN A 284 47.91 45.12 -31.96
CA GLN A 284 46.60 44.49 -32.16
C GLN A 284 46.67 43.00 -31.85
N ASP A 285 47.68 42.28 -32.33
CA ASP A 285 47.86 40.85 -32.05
C ASP A 285 48.04 40.57 -30.55
N GLN A 286 48.84 41.37 -29.84
CA GLN A 286 49.06 41.21 -28.40
C GLN A 286 47.78 41.48 -27.58
N VAL A 287 47.03 42.53 -27.93
CA VAL A 287 45.73 42.85 -27.31
C VAL A 287 44.73 41.72 -27.59
N MET A 288 44.66 41.28 -28.84
CA MET A 288 43.78 40.19 -29.28
C MET A 288 44.07 38.89 -28.53
N GLN A 289 45.34 38.56 -28.28
CA GLN A 289 45.72 37.39 -27.50
C GLN A 289 45.36 37.52 -26.01
N THR A 290 45.45 38.72 -25.44
CA THR A 290 45.01 39.01 -24.07
C THR A 290 43.50 38.89 -23.93
N ILE A 291 42.74 39.46 -24.88
CA ILE A 291 41.27 39.35 -24.94
C ILE A 291 40.89 37.88 -25.09
N ARG A 292 41.53 37.13 -25.99
CA ARG A 292 41.28 35.70 -26.19
C ARG A 292 41.45 34.91 -24.90
N THR A 293 42.53 35.17 -24.15
CA THR A 293 42.79 34.49 -22.87
C THR A 293 41.71 34.83 -21.84
N SER A 294 41.32 36.10 -21.73
CA SER A 294 40.25 36.52 -20.80
C SER A 294 38.88 35.95 -21.19
N VAL A 295 38.55 35.89 -22.49
CA VAL A 295 37.30 35.32 -23.01
C VAL A 295 37.27 33.81 -22.78
N SER A 296 38.38 33.11 -23.01
CA SER A 296 38.49 31.68 -22.73
C SER A 296 38.26 31.35 -21.26
N ALA A 297 38.81 32.15 -20.34
CA ALA A 297 38.58 31.95 -18.90
C ALA A 297 37.11 32.20 -18.53
N GLN A 298 36.50 33.25 -19.06
CA GLN A 298 35.10 33.60 -18.75
C GLN A 298 34.10 32.60 -19.34
N SER A 299 34.33 32.14 -20.57
CA SER A 299 33.52 31.10 -21.22
C SER A 299 33.60 29.78 -20.45
N GLN A 300 34.78 29.40 -19.96
CA GLN A 300 34.93 28.20 -19.15
C GLN A 300 34.08 28.27 -17.87
N VAL A 301 34.10 29.39 -17.14
CA VAL A 301 33.25 29.57 -15.94
C VAL A 301 31.76 29.46 -16.28
N LEU A 302 31.33 30.05 -17.39
CA LEU A 302 29.92 29.98 -17.83
C LEU A 302 29.53 28.56 -18.27
N SER A 303 30.44 27.83 -18.93
CA SER A 303 30.24 26.44 -19.35
C SER A 303 30.17 25.50 -18.16
N GLU A 304 31.06 25.66 -17.16
CA GLU A 304 31.04 24.90 -15.90
C GLU A 304 29.74 25.15 -15.12
N ALA A 305 29.30 26.40 -15.01
CA ALA A 305 28.04 26.72 -14.35
C ALA A 305 26.81 26.15 -15.08
N ALA A 306 26.84 26.13 -16.42
CA ALA A 306 25.80 25.46 -17.20
C ALA A 306 25.83 23.93 -17.01
N ASP A 307 27.01 23.32 -16.89
CA ASP A 307 27.17 21.90 -16.61
C ASP A 307 26.66 21.50 -15.23
N GLU A 308 26.89 22.32 -14.20
CA GLU A 308 26.30 22.11 -12.87
C GLU A 308 24.76 22.09 -12.92
N ILE A 309 24.15 22.92 -13.77
CA ILE A 309 22.70 22.95 -13.96
C ILE A 309 22.22 21.71 -14.72
N LEU A 310 22.95 21.30 -15.76
CA LEU A 310 22.62 20.10 -16.54
C LEU A 310 22.83 18.80 -15.76
N ALA A 311 23.69 18.81 -14.74
CA ALA A 311 23.94 17.67 -13.86
C ALA A 311 22.90 17.52 -12.74
N ARG A 312 21.97 18.47 -12.58
CA ARG A 312 20.88 18.34 -11.60
C ARG A 312 20.00 17.16 -11.95
N GLU A 313 19.50 16.48 -10.91
CA GLU A 313 18.63 15.32 -11.09
C GLU A 313 17.31 15.73 -11.77
N PRO A 314 16.97 15.10 -12.92
CA PRO A 314 15.69 15.34 -13.59
C PRO A 314 14.55 14.77 -12.74
N VAL A 315 13.35 15.30 -12.95
CA VAL A 315 12.16 14.81 -12.28
C VAL A 315 11.84 13.40 -12.81
N ALA A 316 11.58 12.47 -11.90
CA ALA A 316 11.25 11.11 -12.27
C ALA A 316 9.91 11.07 -13.03
N GLU A 317 9.87 10.40 -14.19
CA GLU A 317 8.62 10.18 -14.91
C GLU A 317 7.71 9.23 -14.09
N ARG A 318 6.71 9.80 -13.42
CA ARG A 318 5.72 9.01 -12.68
C ARG A 318 4.57 8.61 -13.58
N ARG A 319 4.32 7.31 -13.65
CA ARG A 319 3.08 6.78 -14.22
C ARG A 319 2.02 6.68 -13.14
N PHE A 320 0.97 7.48 -13.25
CA PHE A 320 -0.21 7.31 -12.43
C PHE A 320 -0.94 6.01 -12.78
N VAL A 321 -1.28 5.24 -11.76
CA VAL A 321 -2.04 3.99 -11.89
C VAL A 321 -3.34 4.18 -11.12
N PRO A 322 -4.50 4.30 -11.80
CA PRO A 322 -5.77 4.40 -11.11
C PRO A 322 -6.02 3.11 -10.32
N LEU A 323 -6.52 3.26 -9.09
CA LEU A 323 -6.88 2.14 -8.23
C LEU A 323 -8.39 2.09 -8.05
N SER A 324 -8.94 0.88 -8.05
CA SER A 324 -10.29 0.65 -7.53
C SER A 324 -10.33 0.83 -6.01
N SER A 325 -11.51 1.06 -5.45
CA SER A 325 -11.69 1.17 -3.99
C SER A 325 -11.22 -0.08 -3.24
N ALA A 326 -11.36 -1.27 -3.84
CA ALA A 326 -10.92 -2.51 -3.21
C ALA A 326 -9.39 -2.68 -3.26
N GLU A 327 -8.75 -2.30 -4.37
CA GLU A 327 -7.29 -2.29 -4.47
C GLU A 327 -6.67 -1.26 -3.52
N ALA A 328 -7.30 -0.09 -3.37
CA ALA A 328 -6.85 0.94 -2.44
C ALA A 328 -6.84 0.40 -1.00
N VAL A 329 -7.89 -0.31 -0.56
CA VAL A 329 -7.95 -0.91 0.79
C VAL A 329 -6.90 -1.99 1.01
N LEU A 330 -6.51 -2.73 -0.04
CA LEU A 330 -5.41 -3.69 0.03
C LEU A 330 -4.05 -2.98 0.10
N ARG A 331 -3.85 -1.94 -0.70
CA ARG A 331 -2.60 -1.16 -0.74
C ARG A 331 -2.35 -0.42 0.58
N TYR A 332 -3.40 0.17 1.13
CA TYR A 332 -3.38 0.95 2.38
C TYR A 332 -3.91 0.15 3.59
N ALA A 333 -3.81 -1.18 3.56
CA ALA A 333 -4.41 -2.04 4.57
C ALA A 333 -3.99 -1.71 6.02
N ALA A 334 -2.74 -1.25 6.19
CA ALA A 334 -2.19 -0.86 7.50
C ALA A 334 -2.90 0.37 8.11
N ASP A 335 -3.39 1.29 7.29
CA ASP A 335 -4.05 2.51 7.77
C ASP A 335 -5.53 2.27 8.12
N PHE A 336 -6.12 1.19 7.58
CA PHE A 336 -7.53 0.82 7.75
C PHE A 336 -7.73 -0.44 8.61
N ILE A 337 -6.84 -0.70 9.58
CA ILE A 337 -6.95 -1.83 10.52
C ILE A 337 -8.34 -1.94 11.17
N PRO A 338 -9.01 -0.86 11.62
CA PRO A 338 -10.36 -0.97 12.19
C PRO A 338 -11.41 -1.52 11.21
N ALA A 339 -11.31 -1.14 9.92
CA ALA A 339 -12.23 -1.64 8.89
C ALA A 339 -11.97 -3.12 8.60
N TRP A 340 -10.70 -3.52 8.50
CA TRP A 340 -10.31 -4.93 8.37
C TRP A 340 -10.75 -5.77 9.56
N ALA A 341 -10.53 -5.28 10.78
CA ALA A 341 -10.96 -5.94 12.00
C ALA A 341 -12.48 -6.10 12.03
N GLY A 342 -13.23 -5.06 11.66
CA GLY A 342 -14.69 -5.12 11.56
C GLY A 342 -15.16 -6.15 10.52
N ALA A 343 -14.59 -6.12 9.32
CA ALA A 343 -14.91 -7.04 8.24
C ALA A 343 -14.66 -8.52 8.61
N ILE A 344 -13.46 -8.82 9.12
CA ILE A 344 -13.10 -10.17 9.59
C ILE A 344 -13.98 -10.58 10.78
N SER A 345 -14.30 -9.65 11.68
CA SER A 345 -15.14 -9.95 12.83
C SER A 345 -16.56 -10.33 12.42
N ILE A 346 -17.18 -9.63 11.47
CA ILE A 346 -18.52 -9.99 10.97
C ILE A 346 -18.55 -11.43 10.46
N ASP A 347 -17.50 -11.82 9.75
CA ASP A 347 -17.37 -13.15 9.14
C ASP A 347 -17.05 -14.26 10.16
N LEU A 348 -16.22 -13.97 11.17
CA LEU A 348 -15.64 -14.97 12.07
C LEU A 348 -16.18 -14.96 13.51
N LEU A 349 -16.98 -13.96 13.90
CA LEU A 349 -17.64 -13.92 15.21
C LEU A 349 -18.42 -15.20 15.55
N PRO A 350 -19.08 -15.90 14.60
CA PRO A 350 -19.70 -17.19 14.86
C PRO A 350 -18.76 -18.25 15.46
N ALA A 351 -17.44 -18.18 15.25
CA ALA A 351 -16.48 -19.07 15.89
C ALA A 351 -16.58 -19.01 17.43
N VAL A 352 -16.80 -17.82 17.98
CA VAL A 352 -16.98 -17.61 19.43
C VAL A 352 -18.22 -18.35 19.92
N LEU A 353 -19.31 -18.30 19.16
CA LEU A 353 -20.54 -19.04 19.48
C LEU A 353 -20.31 -20.55 19.47
N VAL A 354 -19.58 -21.06 18.47
CA VAL A 354 -19.18 -22.48 18.39
C VAL A 354 -18.37 -22.90 19.61
N PHE A 355 -17.40 -22.07 20.05
CA PHE A 355 -16.61 -22.37 21.24
C PHE A 355 -17.44 -22.35 22.52
N ILE A 356 -18.34 -21.37 22.69
CA ILE A 356 -19.28 -21.33 23.83
C ILE A 356 -20.11 -22.61 23.86
N LEU A 357 -20.73 -22.99 22.74
CA LEU A 357 -21.53 -24.22 22.64
C LEU A 357 -20.70 -25.47 22.97
N THR A 358 -19.44 -25.51 22.54
CA THR A 358 -18.53 -26.63 22.81
C THR A 358 -18.22 -26.78 24.30
N VAL A 359 -18.00 -25.66 25.00
CA VAL A 359 -17.76 -25.65 26.45
C VAL A 359 -19.01 -26.10 27.20
N VAL A 360 -20.19 -25.60 26.80
CA VAL A 360 -21.47 -25.94 27.43
C VAL A 360 -21.81 -27.43 27.25
N HIS A 361 -21.75 -27.95 26.01
CA HIS A 361 -21.99 -29.39 25.76
C HIS A 361 -20.95 -30.28 26.44
N GLY A 362 -19.70 -29.81 26.54
CA GLY A 362 -18.67 -30.49 27.32
C GLY A 362 -18.95 -30.52 28.83
N ALA A 363 -19.55 -29.45 29.37
CA ALA A 363 -19.96 -29.40 30.78
C ALA A 363 -21.17 -30.31 31.07
N ILE A 364 -22.17 -30.32 30.19
CA ILE A 364 -23.33 -31.21 30.23
C ILE A 364 -22.86 -32.67 30.27
N ARG A 365 -22.01 -33.08 29.31
CA ARG A 365 -21.50 -34.45 29.24
C ARG A 365 -20.72 -34.87 30.49
N ARG A 366 -19.83 -34.01 31.01
CA ARG A 366 -19.10 -34.31 32.27
C ARG A 366 -20.04 -34.45 33.48
N GLN A 367 -21.17 -33.77 33.47
CA GLN A 367 -22.16 -33.89 34.54
C GLN A 367 -22.98 -35.18 34.40
N GLU A 368 -23.34 -35.55 33.18
CA GLU A 368 -24.01 -36.82 32.86
C GLU A 368 -23.14 -38.04 33.17
N GLU A 369 -21.85 -38.02 32.81
CA GLU A 369 -20.88 -39.08 33.14
C GLU A 369 -20.77 -39.35 34.65
N ARG A 370 -20.97 -38.31 35.48
CA ARG A 370 -20.96 -38.41 36.94
C ARG A 370 -22.27 -38.94 37.54
N MET A 371 -23.31 -39.15 36.73
CA MET A 371 -24.58 -39.68 37.20
C MET A 371 -24.54 -41.21 37.31
N PRO A 372 -25.18 -41.80 38.34
CA PRO A 372 -25.38 -43.24 38.42
C PRO A 372 -26.01 -43.79 37.12
N PHE A 373 -25.58 -44.96 36.66
CA PHE A 373 -26.04 -45.55 35.39
C PHE A 373 -27.58 -45.63 35.29
N ALA A 374 -28.26 -45.96 36.40
CA ALA A 374 -29.72 -45.99 36.49
C ALA A 374 -30.42 -44.64 36.17
N GLN A 375 -29.71 -43.51 36.26
CA GLN A 375 -30.22 -42.17 35.94
C GLN A 375 -29.84 -41.70 34.53
N ARG A 376 -29.05 -42.50 33.79
CA ARG A 376 -28.61 -42.22 32.41
C ARG A 376 -29.38 -43.00 31.35
N ILE A 377 -30.06 -44.08 31.73
CA ILE A 377 -30.80 -44.95 30.81
C ILE A 377 -32.13 -44.30 30.42
N THR A 378 -32.37 -44.16 29.14
CA THR A 378 -33.68 -43.78 28.59
C THR A 378 -34.66 -44.95 28.68
N ALA A 379 -35.98 -44.68 28.69
CA ALA A 379 -36.98 -45.75 28.73
C ALA A 379 -36.86 -46.72 27.53
N ALA A 380 -36.38 -46.24 26.38
CA ALA A 380 -36.11 -47.07 25.20
C ALA A 380 -34.94 -48.03 25.44
N GLU A 381 -33.82 -47.53 25.96
CA GLU A 381 -32.66 -48.35 26.31
C GLU A 381 -32.98 -49.34 27.45
N LEU A 382 -33.87 -48.99 28.38
CA LEU A 382 -34.36 -49.93 29.40
C LEU A 382 -35.18 -51.06 28.77
N LEU A 383 -36.05 -50.75 27.80
CA LEU A 383 -36.85 -51.75 27.09
C LEU A 383 -35.95 -52.68 26.26
N GLU A 384 -34.95 -52.13 25.57
CA GLU A 384 -33.95 -52.91 24.83
C GLU A 384 -33.12 -53.79 25.78
N ALA A 385 -32.67 -53.24 26.91
CA ALA A 385 -31.97 -54.01 27.94
C ALA A 385 -32.84 -55.14 28.52
N LEU A 386 -34.15 -54.91 28.71
CA LEU A 386 -35.11 -55.93 29.15
C LEU A 386 -35.38 -56.97 28.06
N GLU A 387 -35.38 -56.58 26.78
CA GLU A 387 -35.47 -57.54 25.67
C GLU A 387 -34.24 -58.43 25.59
N VAL A 388 -33.04 -57.85 25.75
CA VAL A 388 -31.78 -58.60 25.84
C VAL A 388 -31.81 -59.54 27.05
N GLN A 389 -32.26 -59.08 28.22
CA GLN A 389 -32.41 -59.92 29.41
C GLN A 389 -33.38 -61.09 29.18
N ARG A 390 -34.52 -60.84 28.52
CA ARG A 390 -35.49 -61.89 28.16
C ARG A 390 -34.91 -62.87 27.15
N ALA A 391 -34.12 -62.40 26.18
CA ALA A 391 -33.46 -63.26 25.20
C ALA A 391 -32.41 -64.17 25.85
N LEU A 392 -31.59 -63.65 26.76
CA LEU A 392 -30.62 -64.41 27.55
C LEU A 392 -31.30 -65.46 28.44
N ASN A 393 -32.37 -65.07 29.15
CA ASN A 393 -33.16 -66.00 29.96
C ASN A 393 -33.80 -67.12 29.12
N ARG A 394 -34.23 -66.84 27.87
CA ARG A 394 -34.74 -67.87 26.95
C ARG A 394 -33.66 -68.86 26.49
N GLN A 395 -32.40 -68.42 26.46
CA GLN A 395 -31.25 -69.28 26.15
C GLN A 395 -30.76 -70.09 27.38
N GLY A 396 -31.44 -69.97 28.52
CA GLY A 396 -31.08 -70.68 29.76
C GLY A 396 -29.85 -70.10 30.46
N ILE A 397 -29.40 -68.91 30.06
CA ILE A 397 -28.31 -68.20 30.71
C ILE A 397 -28.92 -67.39 31.85
N ASP A 398 -28.68 -67.83 33.08
CA ASP A 398 -29.08 -67.06 34.26
C ASP A 398 -28.17 -65.84 34.36
N VAL A 399 -28.76 -64.65 34.20
CA VAL A 399 -28.06 -63.37 34.20
C VAL A 399 -27.36 -63.13 35.54
N GLU A 400 -27.92 -63.59 36.66
CA GLU A 400 -27.27 -63.46 37.97
C GLU A 400 -26.02 -64.36 38.07
N GLN A 401 -26.09 -65.60 37.59
CA GLN A 401 -24.92 -66.49 37.55
C GLN A 401 -23.86 -65.99 36.56
N ALA A 402 -24.28 -65.47 35.40
CA ALA A 402 -23.36 -64.93 34.39
C ALA A 402 -22.63 -63.68 34.90
N LEU A 403 -23.32 -62.79 35.62
CA LEU A 403 -22.71 -61.64 36.28
C LEU A 403 -21.76 -62.06 37.39
N GLN A 404 -22.15 -63.03 38.24
CA GLN A 404 -21.28 -63.55 39.29
C GLN A 404 -20.01 -64.19 38.71
N SER A 405 -20.12 -64.99 37.64
CA SER A 405 -18.96 -65.56 36.97
C SER A 405 -18.07 -64.49 36.33
N ALA A 406 -18.65 -63.41 35.78
CA ALA A 406 -17.89 -62.31 35.20
C ALA A 406 -17.20 -61.45 36.28
N GLU A 407 -17.85 -61.20 37.42
CA GLU A 407 -17.25 -60.50 38.57
C GLU A 407 -16.13 -61.33 39.20
N GLU A 408 -16.29 -62.64 39.31
CA GLU A 408 -15.23 -63.55 39.78
C GLU A 408 -14.05 -63.67 38.81
N GLU A 409 -14.29 -63.59 37.50
CA GLU A 409 -13.24 -63.55 36.48
C GLU A 409 -12.49 -62.20 36.49
N ASP A 410 -13.19 -61.08 36.69
CA ASP A 410 -12.58 -59.75 36.77
C ASP A 410 -11.78 -59.56 38.08
N GLU A 411 -12.27 -60.10 39.21
CA GLU A 411 -11.50 -60.16 40.46
C GLU A 411 -10.25 -61.05 40.32
N ARG A 412 -10.35 -62.21 39.67
CA ARG A 412 -9.18 -63.07 39.38
C ARG A 412 -8.16 -62.36 38.49
N GLY A 413 -8.60 -61.70 37.42
CA GLY A 413 -7.72 -60.91 36.55
C GLY A 413 -7.03 -59.75 37.27
N ARG A 414 -7.70 -59.13 38.24
CA ARG A 414 -7.14 -58.05 39.07
C ARG A 414 -6.12 -58.56 40.11
N ILE A 415 -6.35 -59.74 40.67
CA ILE A 415 -5.40 -60.40 41.59
C ILE A 415 -4.12 -60.84 40.85
N ASP A 416 -4.23 -61.37 39.64
CA ASP A 416 -3.09 -61.77 38.81
C ASP A 416 -2.25 -60.58 38.30
N SER A 417 -2.82 -59.37 38.27
CA SER A 417 -2.11 -58.14 37.90
C SER A 417 -1.21 -57.56 39.00
N ASN A 418 -1.22 -58.14 40.22
CA ASN A 418 -0.43 -57.65 41.34
C ASN A 418 1.01 -58.19 41.29
N ILE A 419 1.76 -57.77 40.27
CA ILE A 419 3.22 -57.98 40.20
C ILE A 419 3.90 -56.98 41.15
N THR A 420 4.33 -57.50 42.30
CA THR A 420 5.46 -57.09 43.15
C THR A 420 6.05 -55.69 42.87
N SER A 421 5.82 -54.76 43.79
CA SER A 421 6.59 -53.53 43.93
C SER A 421 8.05 -53.84 44.25
N LEU A 422 8.91 -53.87 43.22
CA LEU A 422 10.35 -53.80 43.38
C LEU A 422 10.73 -52.37 43.75
N ASP A 423 11.14 -52.26 45.00
CA ASP A 423 11.79 -51.15 45.67
C ASP A 423 12.86 -50.48 44.77
N MET A 424 12.55 -49.28 44.24
CA MET A 424 13.51 -48.41 43.56
C MET A 424 13.81 -47.24 44.50
N SER A 425 14.90 -47.43 45.24
CA SER A 425 15.65 -46.48 46.07
C SER A 425 15.43 -45.00 45.70
N ALA A 426 14.97 -44.24 46.69
CA ALA A 426 14.85 -42.79 46.66
C ALA A 426 16.20 -42.12 46.34
N LYS A 427 16.32 -41.55 45.14
CA LYS A 427 17.42 -40.67 44.78
C LYS A 427 17.15 -39.28 45.35
N ALA A 428 17.77 -38.98 46.50
CA ALA A 428 17.77 -37.64 47.10
C ALA A 428 18.49 -36.61 46.19
N PRO A 429 18.11 -35.32 46.25
CA PRO A 429 18.56 -34.29 45.31
C PRO A 429 20.01 -33.83 45.57
N ARG A 430 20.77 -33.66 44.49
CA ARG A 430 22.12 -33.03 44.51
C ARG A 430 22.00 -31.57 44.97
N LYS A 431 22.64 -31.22 46.08
CA LYS A 431 23.02 -29.85 46.44
C LYS A 431 24.25 -29.45 45.61
N GLY A 432 24.17 -28.31 44.90
CA GLY A 432 25.33 -27.67 44.29
C GLY A 432 26.30 -27.07 45.33
N PRO A 433 27.54 -26.76 44.95
CA PRO A 433 28.62 -26.42 45.88
C PRO A 433 28.57 -24.95 46.32
N PRO A 434 29.03 -24.65 47.54
CA PRO A 434 29.72 -23.40 47.79
C PRO A 434 31.12 -23.63 48.39
N ALA A 435 32.05 -22.76 47.95
CA ALA A 435 33.48 -22.63 48.25
C ALA A 435 34.41 -23.55 47.46
#